data_AF-A0AAW5RMN3-F1
#
_entry.id   AF-A0AAW5RMN3-F1
#
_cell.length_a   1.000
_cell.length_b   1.000
_cell.length_c   1.000
_cell.angle_alpha   90.00
_cell.angle_beta   90.00
_cell.angle_gamma   90.00
#
_symmetry.space_group_name_H-M   'P 1'
#
loop_
_entity.id
_entity.type
_entity.pdbx_description
1 polymer ?
#
loop_
_entity_poly.entity_id
_entity_poly.type
_entity_poly.pdbx_seq_one_letter_code
_entity_poly.pdbx_strand_id
1 'polypeptide(L)'
;MMTLLLTTLALAPLQCELSVSAESGVNEPLPLVMTLTNKGEGPLEVLTWFTPFEGWFADAIDLTRDGRPLPYRGPLAKRGVPGDGDFLLLGPGEQSHADADLAQAYDLSQPGSYRLSYRVQPLALTRGLAPSCPAIDFIRVVAP
;
A
#
# COMPACT_ATOMS: atom_id res chain seq x y z
N MET A 1 -42.26 2.28 -15.75
CA MET A 1 -40.90 2.06 -16.28
C MET A 1 -39.95 2.91 -15.45
N MET A 2 -39.11 2.29 -14.63
CA MET A 2 -38.14 3.00 -13.79
C MET A 2 -36.78 2.92 -14.48
N THR A 3 -36.32 4.04 -15.02
CA THR A 3 -35.02 4.13 -15.69
C THR A 3 -33.94 4.19 -14.62
N LEU A 4 -33.23 3.08 -14.39
CA LEU A 4 -32.03 3.08 -13.56
C LEU A 4 -30.93 3.79 -14.36
N LEU A 5 -30.50 4.98 -13.92
CA LEU A 5 -29.24 5.54 -14.39
C LEU A 5 -28.11 4.68 -13.82
N LEU A 6 -27.55 3.80 -14.65
CA LEU A 6 -26.22 3.26 -14.37
C LEU A 6 -25.22 4.38 -14.65
N THR A 7 -24.89 5.16 -13.62
CA THR A 7 -23.63 5.91 -13.62
C THR A 7 -22.51 4.90 -13.66
N THR A 8 -21.95 4.68 -14.85
CA THR A 8 -20.64 4.04 -15.00
C THR A 8 -19.61 4.96 -14.36
N LEU A 9 -19.30 4.75 -13.08
CA LEU A 9 -18.00 5.18 -12.56
C LEU A 9 -16.96 4.41 -13.38
N ALA A 10 -16.18 5.12 -14.19
CA ALA A 10 -14.96 4.54 -14.72
C ALA A 10 -14.10 4.16 -13.50
N LEU A 11 -14.02 2.87 -13.17
CA LEU A 11 -13.06 2.39 -12.19
C LEU A 11 -11.67 2.82 -12.70
N ALA A 12 -10.85 3.39 -11.81
CA ALA A 12 -9.45 3.63 -12.14
C ALA A 12 -8.84 2.31 -12.65
N PRO A 13 -8.07 2.33 -13.76
CA PRO A 13 -7.62 1.10 -14.40
C PRO A 13 -6.64 0.31 -13.52
N LEU A 14 -6.01 0.96 -12.53
CA LEU A 14 -5.18 0.30 -11.53
C LEU A 14 -6.01 -0.03 -10.29
N GLN A 15 -6.22 -1.32 -10.04
CA GLN A 15 -6.74 -1.83 -8.77
C GLN A 15 -5.57 -2.10 -7.81
N CYS A 16 -5.71 -1.64 -6.56
CA CYS A 16 -4.76 -1.94 -5.50
C CYS A 16 -5.46 -2.63 -4.32
N GLU A 17 -4.85 -3.69 -3.82
CA GLU A 17 -5.26 -4.40 -2.62
C GLU A 17 -4.09 -4.52 -1.65
N LEU A 18 -4.39 -4.38 -0.36
CA LEU A 18 -3.43 -4.62 0.72
C LEU A 18 -3.90 -5.80 1.55
N SER A 19 -2.95 -6.60 2.02
CA SER A 19 -3.24 -7.65 2.99
C SER A 19 -2.11 -7.82 4.00
N VAL A 20 -2.52 -8.23 5.20
CA VAL A 20 -1.67 -8.70 6.31
C VAL A 20 -2.42 -9.86 6.97
N SER A 21 -1.74 -10.61 7.85
CA SER A 21 -2.44 -11.52 8.77
C SER A 21 -3.43 -10.71 9.62
N ALA A 22 -4.72 -11.05 9.54
CA ALA A 22 -5.78 -10.33 10.26
C ALA A 22 -5.60 -10.37 11.79
N GLU A 23 -5.02 -11.46 12.30
CA GLU A 23 -4.58 -11.61 13.68
C GLU A 23 -3.18 -12.27 13.68
N SER A 24 -2.24 -11.72 14.45
CA SER A 24 -0.90 -12.31 14.61
C SER A 24 -0.24 -11.96 15.94
N GLY A 25 0.74 -12.77 16.35
CA GLY A 25 1.48 -12.55 17.59
C GLY A 25 2.37 -11.30 17.52
N VAL A 26 2.54 -10.56 18.63
CA VAL A 26 3.44 -9.38 18.69
C VAL A 26 4.92 -9.69 18.41
N ASN A 27 5.32 -10.96 18.50
CA ASN A 27 6.69 -11.42 18.22
C ASN A 27 6.84 -12.04 16.82
N GLU A 28 5.78 -12.05 16.02
CA GLU A 28 5.79 -12.58 14.66
C GLU A 28 6.08 -11.46 13.64
N PRO A 29 6.75 -11.77 12.51
CA PRO A 29 6.80 -10.89 11.36
C PRO A 29 5.40 -10.51 10.88
N LEU A 30 5.25 -9.31 10.31
CA LEU A 30 3.99 -8.86 9.73
C LEU A 30 4.23 -8.30 8.33
N PRO A 31 4.37 -9.17 7.31
CA PRO A 31 4.46 -8.73 5.92
C PRO A 31 3.19 -8.00 5.49
N LEU A 32 3.33 -6.76 5.02
CA LEU A 32 2.32 -6.07 4.24
C LEU A 32 2.49 -6.49 2.79
N VAL A 33 1.51 -7.21 2.27
CA VAL A 33 1.46 -7.56 0.85
C VAL A 33 0.65 -6.49 0.13
N MET A 34 1.22 -5.94 -0.94
CA MET A 34 0.51 -5.10 -1.90
C MET A 34 0.33 -5.86 -3.20
N THR A 35 -0.90 -5.92 -3.69
CA THR A 35 -1.25 -6.51 -4.98
C THR A 35 -1.79 -5.42 -5.90
N LEU A 36 -1.13 -5.26 -7.05
CA LEU A 36 -1.50 -4.30 -8.08
C LEU A 36 -2.01 -5.06 -9.29
N THR A 37 -3.18 -4.67 -9.80
CA THR A 37 -3.78 -5.29 -10.98
C THR A 37 -4.20 -4.24 -11.99
N ASN A 38 -3.76 -4.38 -13.23
CA ASN A 38 -4.24 -3.56 -14.33
C ASN A 38 -5.57 -4.13 -14.85
N LYS A 39 -6.68 -3.46 -14.54
CA LYS A 39 -8.04 -3.74 -15.04
C LYS A 39 -8.39 -2.94 -16.29
N GLY A 40 -7.47 -2.13 -16.81
CA GLY A 40 -7.62 -1.39 -18.05
C GLY A 40 -7.25 -2.21 -19.29
N GLU A 41 -7.41 -1.59 -20.46
CA GLU A 41 -7.17 -2.21 -21.77
C GLU A 41 -5.77 -1.90 -22.34
N GLY A 42 -5.02 -0.98 -21.71
CA GLY A 42 -3.67 -0.57 -22.13
C GLY A 42 -2.63 -0.81 -21.04
N PRO A 43 -1.32 -0.77 -21.38
CA PRO A 43 -0.26 -0.89 -20.39
C PRO A 43 -0.27 0.29 -19.41
N LEU A 44 0.10 0.02 -18.16
CA LEU A 44 0.26 1.02 -17.11
C LEU A 44 1.70 1.06 -16.61
N GLU A 45 2.21 2.26 -16.38
CA GLU A 45 3.44 2.48 -15.61
C GLU A 45 3.02 2.87 -14.19
N VAL A 46 3.49 2.13 -13.19
CA VAL A 46 3.11 2.35 -11.78
C VAL A 46 4.35 2.66 -10.98
N LEU A 47 4.40 3.83 -10.34
CA LEU A 47 5.52 4.23 -9.48
C LEU A 47 5.61 3.27 -8.28
N THR A 48 6.76 2.65 -8.08
CA THR A 48 7.00 1.70 -6.98
C THR A 48 7.39 2.38 -5.67
N TRP A 49 7.77 3.65 -5.72
CA TRP A 49 8.07 4.41 -4.52
C TRP A 49 6.88 4.47 -3.58
N PHE A 50 7.17 4.54 -2.28
CA PHE A 50 6.17 4.56 -1.21
C PHE A 50 5.35 3.26 -1.14
N THR A 51 5.85 2.13 -1.67
CA THR A 51 5.14 0.84 -1.67
C THR A 51 6.06 -0.31 -1.24
N PRO A 52 5.52 -1.49 -0.92
CA PRO A 52 6.34 -2.67 -0.64
C PRO A 52 7.28 -3.08 -1.78
N PHE A 53 7.01 -2.67 -3.04
CA PHE A 53 7.90 -2.95 -4.18
C PHE A 53 9.29 -2.31 -4.05
N GLU A 54 9.44 -1.26 -3.24
CA GLU A 54 10.76 -0.69 -2.90
C GLU A 54 11.24 -1.08 -1.50
N GLY A 55 10.44 -1.80 -0.71
CA GLY A 55 10.65 -1.96 0.72
C GLY A 55 10.33 -0.68 1.51
N TRP A 56 11.03 -0.46 2.63
CA TRP A 56 10.77 0.68 3.51
C TRP A 56 11.84 1.76 3.39
N PHE A 57 11.66 2.68 2.45
CA PHE A 57 12.52 3.88 2.32
C PHE A 57 11.73 5.20 2.41
N ALA A 58 10.54 5.16 3.03
CA ALA A 58 9.69 6.33 3.21
C ALA A 58 8.69 6.16 4.37
N ASP A 59 8.37 7.27 5.03
CA ASP A 59 7.18 7.42 5.90
C ASP A 59 5.93 7.60 5.03
N ALA A 60 5.52 6.52 4.37
CA ALA A 60 4.40 6.51 3.42
C ALA A 60 3.06 6.12 4.05
N ILE A 61 3.09 5.61 5.28
CA ILE A 61 1.95 4.94 5.91
C ILE A 61 1.52 5.74 7.15
N ASP A 62 0.22 6.01 7.25
CA ASP A 62 -0.43 6.33 8.51
C ASP A 62 -0.81 5.03 9.22
N LEU A 63 -0.08 4.71 10.28
CA LEU A 63 -0.35 3.55 11.13
C LEU A 63 -0.84 4.01 12.50
N THR A 64 -1.94 3.43 12.97
CA THR A 64 -2.45 3.66 14.32
C THR A 64 -2.60 2.35 15.07
N ARG A 65 -2.43 2.40 16.40
CA ARG A 65 -2.78 1.35 17.37
C ARG A 65 -3.77 1.92 18.35
N ASP A 66 -4.95 1.32 18.45
CA ASP A 66 -6.05 1.76 19.31
C ASP A 66 -6.35 3.27 19.14
N GLY A 67 -6.31 3.73 17.88
CA GLY A 67 -6.53 5.13 17.50
C GLY A 67 -5.35 6.08 17.76
N ARG A 68 -4.23 5.61 18.32
CA ARG A 68 -3.02 6.41 18.53
C ARG A 68 -2.01 6.20 17.40
N PRO A 69 -1.45 7.27 16.81
CA PRO A 69 -0.49 7.15 15.72
C PRO A 69 0.82 6.49 16.19
N LEU A 70 1.40 5.67 15.33
CA LEU A 70 2.73 5.09 15.50
C LEU A 70 3.73 5.83 14.61
N PRO A 71 4.89 6.25 15.14
CA PRO A 71 5.92 6.89 14.33
C PRO A 71 6.63 5.87 13.43
N TYR A 72 6.94 6.29 12.21
CA TYR A 72 7.86 5.59 11.33
C TYR A 72 9.29 5.60 11.90
N ARG A 73 9.98 4.45 11.85
CA ARG A 73 11.36 4.26 12.36
C ARG A 73 12.33 3.75 11.28
N GLY A 74 11.86 3.56 10.05
CA GLY A 74 12.70 3.09 8.95
C GLY A 74 13.56 4.19 8.31
N PRO A 75 14.37 3.84 7.30
CA PRO A 75 15.19 4.79 6.57
C PRO A 75 14.36 5.69 5.64
N LEU A 76 14.88 6.87 5.32
CA LEU A 76 14.26 7.82 4.39
C LEU A 76 15.17 8.06 3.19
N ALA A 77 14.69 7.74 1.98
CA ALA A 77 15.40 8.06 0.76
C ALA A 77 15.23 9.53 0.38
N LYS A 78 16.33 10.18 -0.01
CA LYS A 78 16.29 11.47 -0.73
C LYS A 78 16.01 11.20 -2.21
N ARG A 79 15.01 11.86 -2.79
CA ARG A 79 14.49 11.54 -4.12
C ARG A 79 14.63 12.72 -5.09
N GLY A 80 14.95 12.40 -6.34
CA GLY A 80 14.86 13.31 -7.48
C GLY A 80 13.56 13.08 -8.25
N VAL A 81 13.60 13.32 -9.56
CA VAL A 81 12.53 12.92 -10.47
C VAL A 81 12.62 11.39 -10.69
N PRO A 82 11.50 10.64 -10.62
CA PRO A 82 11.50 9.21 -10.93
C PRO A 82 12.06 8.92 -12.33
N GLY A 83 13.03 7.98 -12.41
CA GLY A 83 13.56 7.43 -13.66
C GLY A 83 12.80 6.18 -14.11
N ASP A 84 13.22 5.54 -15.20
CA ASP A 84 12.54 4.37 -15.76
C ASP A 84 12.54 3.17 -14.80
N GLY A 85 13.61 2.99 -14.03
CA GLY A 85 13.73 1.92 -13.04
C GLY A 85 12.82 2.05 -11.81
N ASP A 86 12.15 3.19 -11.65
CA ASP A 86 11.24 3.45 -10.53
C ASP A 86 9.79 3.06 -10.84
N PHE A 87 9.51 2.59 -12.06
CA PHE A 87 8.17 2.19 -12.49
C PHE A 87 8.08 0.69 -12.75
N LEU A 88 7.01 0.10 -12.26
CA LEU A 88 6.53 -1.22 -12.63
C LEU A 88 5.64 -1.08 -13.88
N LEU A 89 5.96 -1.85 -14.93
CA LEU A 89 5.09 -1.98 -16.09
C LEU A 89 4.07 -3.10 -15.88
N LEU A 90 2.79 -2.81 -16.08
CA LEU A 90 1.71 -3.77 -16.03
C LEU A 90 0.94 -3.77 -17.35
N GLY A 91 0.97 -4.89 -18.08
CA GLY A 91 0.12 -5.11 -19.24
C GLY A 91 -1.37 -5.22 -18.87
N PRO A 92 -2.28 -5.16 -19.86
CA PRO A 92 -3.71 -5.34 -19.61
C PRO A 92 -4.02 -6.68 -18.94
N GLY A 93 -4.75 -6.66 -17.83
CA GLY A 93 -5.06 -7.85 -17.04
C GLY A 93 -3.90 -8.37 -16.18
N GLU A 94 -2.70 -7.80 -16.29
CA GLU A 94 -1.54 -8.23 -15.52
C GLU A 94 -1.69 -7.86 -14.05
N GLN A 95 -1.16 -8.75 -13.21
CA GLN A 95 -1.10 -8.59 -11.77
C GLN A 95 0.34 -8.75 -11.31
N SER A 96 0.76 -7.93 -10.36
CA SER A 96 2.03 -8.06 -9.66
C SER A 96 1.83 -7.82 -8.17
N HIS A 97 2.68 -8.43 -7.36
CA HIS A 97 2.65 -8.28 -5.92
C HIS A 97 4.06 -8.15 -5.36
N ALA A 98 4.17 -7.47 -4.22
CA ALA A 98 5.37 -7.40 -3.41
C ALA A 98 4.98 -7.34 -1.94
N ASP A 99 5.89 -7.75 -1.07
CA ASP A 99 5.73 -7.67 0.36
C ASP A 99 6.92 -7.00 1.03
N ALA A 100 6.65 -6.38 2.18
CA ALA A 100 7.67 -5.84 3.06
C ALA A 100 7.18 -5.98 4.51
N ASP A 101 8.07 -6.41 5.40
CA ASP A 101 7.72 -6.65 6.81
C ASP A 101 7.57 -5.33 7.57
N LEU A 102 6.35 -5.00 8.00
CA LEU A 102 6.06 -3.77 8.72
C LEU A 102 6.87 -3.63 10.01
N ALA A 103 7.27 -4.74 10.64
CA ALA A 103 8.07 -4.74 11.86
C ALA A 103 9.50 -4.17 11.65
N GLN A 104 9.97 -4.06 10.39
CA GLN A 104 11.24 -3.40 10.07
C GLN A 104 11.17 -1.87 10.16
N ALA A 105 9.96 -1.30 10.08
CA ALA A 105 9.73 0.15 10.02
C ALA A 105 8.88 0.69 11.16
N TYR A 106 8.15 -0.16 11.88
CA TYR A 106 7.25 0.21 12.97
C TYR A 106 7.45 -0.67 14.20
N ASP A 107 7.19 -0.10 15.37
CA ASP A 107 7.18 -0.83 16.63
C ASP A 107 5.81 -1.47 16.87
N LEU A 108 5.71 -2.74 16.49
CA LEU A 108 4.50 -3.55 16.59
C LEU A 108 4.53 -4.52 17.78
N SER A 109 5.40 -4.26 18.76
CA SER A 109 5.64 -5.12 19.92
C SER A 109 4.49 -5.16 20.94
N GLN A 110 3.46 -4.33 20.75
CA GLN A 110 2.33 -4.25 21.67
C GLN A 110 1.06 -4.82 21.04
N PRO A 111 0.24 -5.54 21.82
CA PRO A 111 -1.05 -5.99 21.36
C PRO A 111 -1.99 -4.80 21.14
N GLY A 112 -3.03 -4.99 20.34
CA GLY A 112 -4.06 -3.98 20.08
C GLY A 112 -4.68 -4.10 18.69
N SER A 113 -5.66 -3.23 18.43
CA SER A 113 -6.25 -3.06 17.10
C SER A 113 -5.44 -2.03 16.32
N TYR A 114 -5.02 -2.40 15.12
CA TYR A 114 -4.24 -1.56 14.24
C TYR A 114 -5.04 -1.18 13.01
N ARG A 115 -4.82 0.05 12.54
CA ARG A 115 -5.33 0.53 11.26
C ARG A 115 -4.23 1.15 10.44
N LEU A 116 -4.13 0.72 9.18
CA LEU A 116 -3.13 1.13 8.21
C LEU A 116 -3.80 1.83 7.03
N SER A 117 -3.30 3.01 6.67
CA SER A 117 -3.66 3.70 5.43
C SER A 117 -2.43 4.35 4.81
N TYR A 118 -2.42 4.53 3.49
CA TYR A 118 -1.36 5.27 2.83
C TYR A 118 -1.60 6.78 2.89
N ARG A 119 -0.53 7.53 3.18
CA ARG A 119 -0.53 8.99 3.10
C ARG A 119 -0.68 9.42 1.64
N VAL A 120 -1.34 10.56 1.43
CA VAL A 120 -1.26 11.25 0.12
C VAL A 120 0.18 11.71 -0.08
N GLN A 121 0.82 11.19 -1.13
CA GLN A 121 2.20 11.55 -1.42
C GLN A 121 2.27 12.93 -2.06
N PRO A 122 3.19 13.83 -1.64
CA PRO A 122 3.30 15.19 -2.18
C PRO A 122 3.98 15.21 -3.58
N LEU A 123 4.06 14.07 -4.26
CA LEU A 123 4.75 13.94 -5.53
C LEU A 123 3.79 14.22 -6.69
N ALA A 124 4.08 15.27 -7.46
CA ALA A 124 3.41 15.50 -8.74
C ALA A 124 4.05 14.59 -9.80
N LEU A 125 3.34 13.54 -10.20
CA LEU A 125 3.77 12.66 -11.28
C LEU A 125 3.55 13.33 -12.63
N THR A 126 4.60 13.38 -13.46
CA THR A 126 4.52 13.81 -14.86
C THR A 126 4.20 12.64 -15.80
N ARG A 127 4.35 11.40 -15.32
CA ARG A 127 3.99 10.15 -16.00
C ARG A 127 3.59 9.07 -14.99
N GLY A 128 2.96 8.02 -15.50
CA GLY A 128 2.57 6.86 -14.71
C GLY A 128 1.52 7.17 -13.63
N LEU A 129 1.30 6.19 -12.76
CA LEU A 129 0.30 6.22 -11.71
C LEU A 129 0.96 5.93 -10.36
N ALA A 130 0.42 6.52 -9.29
CA ALA A 130 0.68 6.07 -7.93
C ALA A 130 -0.45 5.14 -7.47
N PRO A 131 -0.16 4.02 -6.80
CA PRO A 131 -1.20 3.17 -6.21
C PRO A 131 -2.04 3.94 -5.19
N SER A 132 -3.36 3.74 -5.26
CA SER A 132 -4.31 4.21 -4.25
C SER A 132 -5.03 3.00 -3.66
N CYS A 133 -4.63 2.60 -2.47
CA CYS A 133 -5.09 1.37 -1.85
C CYS A 133 -6.03 1.70 -0.68
N PRO A 134 -7.14 0.96 -0.49
CA PRO A 134 -7.99 1.12 0.68
C PRO A 134 -7.23 0.88 1.98
N ALA A 135 -7.68 1.53 3.06
CA ALA A 135 -7.18 1.24 4.40
C ALA A 135 -7.54 -0.18 4.83
N ILE A 136 -6.70 -0.78 5.68
CA ILE A 136 -6.91 -2.11 6.26
C ILE A 136 -6.79 -2.06 7.78
N ASP A 137 -7.45 -3.00 8.45
CA ASP A 137 -7.42 -3.18 9.90
C ASP A 137 -6.89 -4.59 10.23
N PHE A 138 -6.16 -4.72 11.32
CA PHE A 138 -5.63 -6.00 11.82
C PHE A 138 -5.42 -5.96 13.33
N ILE A 139 -5.20 -7.12 13.95
CA ILE A 139 -5.03 -7.27 15.39
C ILE A 139 -3.67 -7.89 15.69
N ARG A 140 -2.96 -7.32 16.67
CA ARG A 140 -1.81 -7.98 17.29
C ARG A 140 -2.19 -8.52 18.66
N VAL A 141 -1.83 -9.76 18.94
CA VAL A 141 -2.11 -10.43 20.21
C VAL A 141 -0.81 -10.82 20.90
N VAL A 142 -0.84 -10.97 22.22
CA VAL A 142 0.25 -11.65 22.93
C VAL A 142 0.11 -13.13 22.58
N ALA A 143 1.17 -13.73 22.04
CA ALA A 143 1.18 -15.16 21.80
C ALA A 143 0.91 -15.90 23.14
N PRO A 144 0.10 -16.96 23.15
CA PRO A 144 -0.19 -17.72 24.36
C PRO A 144 1.06 -18.33 25.01
#